data_AF-A0A3C1VDU0-F1
#
_entry.id   AF-A0A3C1VDU0-F1
#
_cell.length_a   1.000
_cell.length_b   1.000
_cell.length_c   1.000
_cell.angle_alpha   90.00
_cell.angle_beta   90.00
_cell.angle_gamma   90.00
#
_symmetry.space_group_name_H-M   'P 1'
#
loop_
_entity.id
_entity.type
_entity.pdbx_description
1 polymer ?
#
loop_
_entity_poly.entity_id
_entity_poly.type
_entity_poly.pdbx_seq_one_letter_code
_entity_poly.pdbx_strand_id
1 'polypeptide(L)'
;MVAFHFATSFNLRVQPTGSDNFAEKLFTPVRFGILLALLVFAAFPQVLLGLETFVARDFGFFAYPLAHFQRDCFWHGELPFWNPYNNCGIPFLAQWNTMPLYPPSLIYLTLPLEWSLGFFCLLHLWFAGLGMFFLARRWTGNNFAAAFAGVALAFNGFTLNLLMWPSHIATFSWMPWVVFAAELAWREGGRKIFLAAIVGALQMLAGGPETILFTWLIVSALWLQQCIKNELPRAALLWRFPFVIVLVIALSAAQLLPFLDLVAHAQRETGYTDLRWSMPGWGWANFLVPMAFGSTHTEGIFFQHGQYWTSSYYLGLGALWLALLALLCVRERRVWLLGAAAAAAFIFALGDSTPIYPALRKLLPQLSFITYPIKFISVAVFAAP
;
A
#
# COMPACT_ATOMS: atom_id res chain seq x y z
N MET A 1 20.69 -8.40 0.32
CA MET A 1 20.96 -9.75 0.88
C MET A 1 20.16 -10.08 2.13
N VAL A 2 20.01 -9.16 3.10
CA VAL A 2 19.27 -9.41 4.36
C VAL A 2 17.77 -9.68 4.15
N ALA A 3 17.08 -8.95 3.27
CA ALA A 3 15.68 -9.23 2.91
C ALA A 3 15.50 -10.60 2.23
N PHE A 4 16.48 -11.03 1.42
CA PHE A 4 16.50 -12.34 0.77
C PHE A 4 16.70 -13.48 1.77
N HIS A 5 17.57 -13.30 2.78
CA HIS A 5 17.74 -14.27 3.86
C HIS A 5 16.52 -14.33 4.79
N PHE A 6 15.79 -13.23 4.98
CA PHE A 6 14.56 -13.22 5.78
C PHE A 6 13.44 -14.03 5.13
N ALA A 7 13.33 -14.00 3.79
CA ALA A 7 12.35 -14.78 3.04
C ALA A 7 12.71 -16.28 2.95
N THR A 8 14.00 -16.64 2.90
CA THR A 8 14.45 -18.05 2.78
C THR A 8 14.67 -18.77 4.11
N SER A 9 14.93 -18.05 5.21
CA SER A 9 15.20 -18.63 6.54
C SER A 9 13.96 -19.13 7.28
N PHE A 10 12.77 -18.69 6.87
CA PHE A 10 11.54 -19.39 7.24
C PHE A 10 11.36 -20.55 6.27
N ASN A 11 11.33 -21.79 6.76
CA ASN A 11 10.97 -23.00 6.02
C ASN A 11 9.63 -22.84 5.27
N LEU A 12 9.65 -22.19 4.11
CA LEU A 12 8.55 -22.06 3.17
C LEU A 12 8.53 -23.35 2.36
N ARG A 13 8.12 -24.47 2.98
CA ARG A 13 7.83 -25.69 2.24
C ARG A 13 6.55 -25.46 1.44
N VAL A 14 6.72 -25.00 0.21
CA VAL A 14 5.70 -25.05 -0.83
C VAL A 14 5.87 -26.36 -1.58
N GLN A 15 4.79 -27.10 -1.80
CA GLN A 15 4.84 -28.39 -2.50
C GLN A 15 5.51 -28.23 -3.87
N PRO A 16 6.47 -29.09 -4.24
CA PRO A 16 7.07 -29.03 -5.57
C PRO A 16 6.04 -29.52 -6.59
N THR A 17 5.56 -28.62 -7.44
CA THR A 17 4.80 -28.97 -8.63
C THR A 17 5.77 -29.53 -9.67
N GLY A 18 5.76 -30.85 -9.83
CA GLY A 18 6.60 -31.58 -10.78
C GLY A 18 6.15 -31.42 -12.23
N SER A 19 6.21 -30.21 -12.81
CA SER A 19 6.05 -30.03 -14.25
C SER A 19 7.24 -29.31 -14.86
N ASP A 20 7.72 -29.82 -16.00
CA ASP A 20 8.77 -29.25 -16.85
C ASP A 20 8.30 -27.95 -17.56
N ASN A 21 7.64 -27.07 -16.83
CA ASN A 21 7.15 -25.81 -17.36
C ASN A 21 8.31 -24.79 -17.39
N PHE A 22 8.76 -24.43 -18.59
CA PHE A 22 9.78 -23.41 -18.82
C PHE A 22 9.48 -22.11 -18.07
N ALA A 23 8.20 -21.70 -18.00
CA ALA A 23 7.79 -20.49 -17.30
C ALA A 23 8.02 -20.58 -15.77
N GLU A 24 7.78 -21.74 -15.17
CA GLU A 24 8.05 -21.98 -13.74
C GLU A 24 9.54 -21.86 -13.42
N LYS A 25 10.40 -22.37 -14.32
CA LYS A 25 11.87 -22.25 -14.22
C LYS A 25 12.34 -20.82 -14.48
N LEU A 26 11.68 -20.06 -15.36
CA LEU A 26 12.08 -18.69 -15.70
C LEU A 26 11.75 -17.69 -14.58
N PHE A 27 10.57 -17.79 -13.98
CA PHE A 27 10.05 -16.83 -13.00
C PHE A 27 10.22 -17.26 -11.53
N THR A 28 11.32 -17.94 -11.20
CA THR A 28 11.66 -18.20 -9.79
C THR A 28 11.71 -16.89 -8.98
N PRO A 29 11.47 -16.90 -7.64
CA PRO A 29 11.44 -15.68 -6.83
C PRO A 29 12.68 -14.78 -6.99
N VAL A 30 13.86 -15.39 -7.11
CA VAL A 30 15.12 -14.65 -7.30
C VAL A 30 15.16 -13.99 -8.67
N ARG A 31 14.86 -14.74 -9.74
CA ARG A 31 14.84 -14.22 -11.12
C ARG A 31 13.79 -13.13 -11.28
N PHE A 32 12.61 -13.32 -10.70
CA PHE A 32 11.58 -12.29 -10.69
C PHE A 32 12.04 -11.02 -9.95
N GLY A 33 12.64 -11.16 -8.76
CA GLY A 33 13.17 -10.00 -8.02
C GLY A 33 14.23 -9.23 -8.82
N ILE A 34 15.11 -9.92 -9.54
CA ILE A 34 16.10 -9.30 -10.44
C ILE A 34 15.40 -8.62 -11.62
N LEU A 35 14.47 -9.31 -12.30
CA LEU A 35 13.71 -8.74 -13.42
C LEU A 35 12.98 -7.46 -12.98
N LEU A 36 12.31 -7.48 -11.83
CA LEU A 36 11.61 -6.33 -11.31
C LEU A 36 12.56 -5.18 -10.99
N ALA A 37 13.74 -5.47 -10.42
CA ALA A 37 14.77 -4.45 -10.19
C ALA A 37 15.28 -3.84 -11.51
N LEU A 38 15.47 -4.67 -12.55
CA LEU A 38 15.85 -4.20 -13.90
C LEU A 38 14.75 -3.34 -14.53
N LEU A 39 13.48 -3.67 -14.33
CA LEU A 39 12.35 -2.84 -14.80
C LEU A 39 12.31 -1.50 -14.07
N VAL A 40 12.50 -1.49 -12.75
CA VAL A 40 12.58 -0.25 -11.96
C VAL A 40 13.78 0.59 -12.42
N PHE A 41 14.92 -0.04 -12.68
CA PHE A 41 16.09 0.65 -13.23
C PHE A 41 15.86 1.21 -14.64
N ALA A 42 15.22 0.44 -15.53
CA ALA A 42 14.89 0.90 -16.87
C ALA A 42 13.91 2.07 -16.86
N ALA A 43 12.99 2.12 -15.90
CA ALA A 43 12.01 3.21 -15.77
C ALA A 43 12.59 4.47 -15.09
N PHE A 44 13.53 4.30 -14.14
CA PHE A 44 14.07 5.39 -13.33
C PHE A 44 15.60 5.37 -13.23
N PRO A 45 16.34 5.33 -14.36
CA PRO A 45 17.80 5.20 -14.32
C PRO A 45 18.45 6.42 -13.67
N GLN A 46 17.99 7.63 -13.99
CA GLN A 46 18.58 8.88 -13.48
C GLN A 46 18.39 9.03 -11.97
N VAL A 47 17.24 8.61 -11.43
CA VAL A 47 16.96 8.66 -9.98
C VAL A 47 17.83 7.64 -9.23
N LEU A 48 17.96 6.41 -9.74
CA LEU A 48 18.79 5.39 -9.11
C LEU A 48 20.29 5.69 -9.19
N LEU A 49 20.73 6.37 -10.25
CA LEU A 49 22.10 6.82 -10.41
C LEU A 49 22.40 8.12 -9.63
N GLY A 50 21.40 8.71 -8.95
CA GLY A 50 21.55 9.95 -8.20
C GLY A 50 21.77 11.19 -9.07
N LEU A 51 21.44 11.12 -10.37
CA LEU A 51 21.58 12.22 -11.32
C LEU A 51 20.38 13.17 -11.27
N GLU A 52 19.20 12.64 -10.92
CA GLU A 52 17.96 13.39 -10.75
C GLU A 52 17.20 12.90 -9.51
N THR A 53 16.19 13.65 -9.08
CA THR A 53 15.32 13.27 -7.97
C THR A 53 13.88 13.67 -8.27
N PHE A 54 12.92 13.08 -7.56
CA PHE A 54 11.53 13.51 -7.68
C PHE A 54 11.41 14.91 -7.07
N VAL A 55 10.59 15.77 -7.68
CA VAL A 55 10.33 17.13 -7.16
C VAL A 55 8.86 17.52 -7.23
N ALA A 56 8.08 16.82 -8.06
CA ALA A 56 6.69 17.15 -8.32
C ALA A 56 5.85 17.17 -7.05
N ARG A 57 5.04 18.23 -6.91
CA ARG A 57 3.97 18.33 -5.90
C ARG A 57 4.51 18.09 -4.48
N ASP A 58 3.79 17.30 -3.70
CA ASP A 58 4.08 17.03 -2.29
C ASP A 58 5.44 16.35 -2.08
N PHE A 59 6.07 15.76 -3.11
CA PHE A 59 7.42 15.25 -2.93
C PHE A 59 8.39 16.39 -2.58
N GLY A 60 8.43 17.44 -3.41
CA GLY A 60 9.32 18.58 -3.22
C GLY A 60 8.82 19.54 -2.14
N PHE A 61 7.51 19.85 -2.14
CA PHE A 61 6.96 20.87 -1.23
C PHE A 61 6.71 20.39 0.20
N PHE A 62 6.57 19.09 0.41
CA PHE A 62 6.14 18.54 1.70
C PHE A 62 7.05 17.43 2.21
N ALA A 63 7.24 16.34 1.45
CA ALA A 63 7.95 15.17 1.91
C ALA A 63 9.46 15.42 2.08
N TYR A 64 10.10 16.10 1.13
CA TYR A 64 11.55 16.38 1.19
C TYR A 64 11.92 17.27 2.39
N PRO A 65 11.23 18.40 2.67
CA PRO A 65 11.49 19.19 3.88
C PRO A 65 11.28 18.41 5.19
N LEU A 66 10.26 17.55 5.27
CA LEU A 66 10.02 16.74 6.46
C LEU A 66 11.12 15.67 6.66
N ALA A 67 11.56 15.04 5.57
CA ALA A 67 12.67 14.09 5.61
C ALA A 67 13.99 14.77 6.01
N HIS A 68 14.23 16.00 5.53
CA HIS A 68 15.36 16.83 5.94
C HIS A 68 15.32 17.13 7.42
N PHE A 69 14.19 17.62 7.94
CA PHE A 69 14.04 17.90 9.38
C PHE A 69 14.26 16.64 10.23
N GLN A 70 13.67 15.50 9.84
CA GLN A 70 13.88 14.23 10.54
C GLN A 70 15.36 13.82 10.53
N ARG A 71 16.05 14.01 9.40
CA ARG A 71 17.48 13.75 9.26
C ARG A 71 18.32 14.63 10.18
N ASP A 72 18.01 15.93 10.25
CA ASP A 72 18.73 16.85 11.13
C ASP A 72 18.58 16.41 12.59
N CYS A 73 17.37 16.12 13.06
CA CYS A 73 17.15 15.59 14.41
C CYS A 73 17.94 14.29 14.65
N PHE A 74 17.91 13.36 13.69
CA PHE A 74 18.62 12.08 13.79
C PHE A 74 20.14 12.26 14.03
N TRP A 75 20.79 13.15 13.28
CA TRP A 75 22.24 13.40 13.42
C TRP A 75 22.60 14.22 14.66
N HIS A 76 21.67 14.98 15.22
CA HIS A 76 21.83 15.64 16.51
C HIS A 76 21.49 14.73 17.71
N GLY A 77 21.05 13.48 17.46
CA GLY A 77 20.64 12.56 18.52
C GLY A 77 19.30 12.91 19.16
N GLU A 78 18.46 13.68 18.47
CA GLU A 78 17.18 14.16 18.92
C GLU A 78 16.04 13.33 18.32
N LEU A 79 15.03 13.01 19.12
CA LEU A 79 13.78 12.47 18.58
C LEU A 79 12.89 13.63 18.13
N PRO A 80 12.37 13.64 16.88
CA PRO A 80 11.65 14.79 16.33
C PRO A 80 10.23 14.87 16.91
N PHE A 81 10.10 15.30 18.16
CA PHE A 81 8.80 15.47 18.82
C PHE A 81 8.02 16.67 18.26
N TRP A 82 8.70 17.79 17.99
CA TRP A 82 8.11 19.06 17.61
C TRP A 82 8.85 19.67 16.42
N ASN A 83 8.12 20.06 15.38
CA ASN A 83 8.68 20.80 14.24
C ASN A 83 8.30 22.29 14.40
N PRO A 84 9.26 23.18 14.69
CA PRO A 84 9.00 24.60 14.92
C PRO A 84 8.78 25.41 13.64
N TYR A 85 9.06 24.83 12.46
CA TYR A 85 9.11 25.56 11.19
C TYR A 85 7.75 25.65 10.47
N ASN A 86 6.78 24.83 10.87
CA ASN A 86 5.45 24.79 10.24
C ASN A 86 4.40 25.39 11.17
N ASN A 87 3.63 26.39 10.70
CA ASN A 87 2.46 26.95 11.38
C ASN A 87 2.68 27.30 12.87
N CYS A 88 3.79 27.96 13.20
CA CYS A 88 4.20 28.29 14.58
C CYS A 88 4.49 27.06 15.47
N GLY A 89 4.61 25.88 14.87
CA GLY A 89 4.97 24.64 15.53
C GLY A 89 3.88 23.57 15.41
N ILE A 90 4.29 22.35 15.08
CA ILE A 90 3.41 21.18 15.01
C ILE A 90 4.08 19.94 15.63
N PRO A 91 3.31 19.01 16.24
CA PRO A 91 3.89 17.80 16.82
C PRO A 91 4.29 16.83 15.71
N PHE A 92 5.59 16.76 15.41
CA PHE A 92 6.13 16.00 14.27
C PHE A 92 5.98 14.49 14.50
N LEU A 93 6.42 13.97 15.64
CA LEU A 93 6.30 12.55 15.98
C LEU A 93 4.84 12.06 15.91
N ALA A 94 3.89 12.90 16.30
CA ALA A 94 2.47 12.55 16.29
C ALA A 94 1.85 12.54 14.88
N GLN A 95 2.47 13.22 13.90
CA GLN A 95 2.03 13.16 12.52
C GLN A 95 2.41 11.82 11.90
N TRP A 96 1.40 10.99 11.71
CA TRP A 96 1.59 9.61 11.33
C TRP A 96 2.38 9.42 10.02
N ASN A 97 2.18 10.30 9.05
CA ASN A 97 2.80 10.24 7.73
C ASN A 97 4.28 10.72 7.69
N THR A 98 4.87 11.12 8.81
CA THR A 98 6.26 11.62 8.87
C THR A 98 7.30 10.52 9.08
N MET A 99 6.87 9.26 9.34
CA MET A 99 7.74 8.08 9.44
C MET A 99 8.94 8.16 10.44
N PRO A 100 8.83 8.85 11.59
CA PRO A 100 9.95 9.06 12.53
C PRO A 100 10.45 7.76 13.17
N LEU A 101 9.54 6.80 13.39
CA LEU A 101 9.80 5.50 14.01
C LEU A 101 9.81 4.35 13.00
N TYR A 102 9.76 4.63 11.69
CA TYR A 102 9.75 3.62 10.64
C TYR A 102 11.19 3.20 10.29
N PRO A 103 11.65 1.97 10.63
CA PRO A 103 13.06 1.62 10.49
C PRO A 103 13.66 1.78 9.08
N PRO A 104 12.94 1.51 7.97
CA PRO A 104 13.47 1.75 6.63
C PRO A 104 13.74 3.23 6.30
N SER A 105 13.24 4.19 7.11
CA SER A 105 13.64 5.60 6.98
C SER A 105 15.14 5.79 7.17
N LEU A 106 15.82 4.89 7.89
CA LEU A 106 17.28 4.92 8.07
C LEU A 106 18.06 5.00 6.75
N ILE A 107 17.47 4.55 5.64
CA ILE A 107 18.05 4.71 4.30
C ILE A 107 18.34 6.18 4.02
N TYR A 108 17.35 7.07 4.16
CA TYR A 108 17.52 8.50 3.88
C TYR A 108 18.02 9.30 5.06
N LEU A 109 17.99 8.74 6.28
CA LEU A 109 18.60 9.37 7.45
C LEU A 109 20.12 9.20 7.49
N THR A 110 20.66 8.12 6.91
CA THR A 110 22.11 7.85 6.95
C THR A 110 22.83 8.23 5.65
N LEU A 111 22.21 8.00 4.49
CA LEU A 111 22.80 8.29 3.18
C LEU A 111 22.46 9.70 2.71
N PRO A 112 23.22 10.34 1.80
CA PRO A 112 22.91 11.70 1.31
C PRO A 112 21.44 11.83 0.85
N LEU A 113 20.74 12.82 1.38
CA LEU A 113 19.27 12.94 1.24
C LEU A 113 18.86 13.12 -0.22
N GLU A 114 19.67 13.84 -1.02
CA GLU A 114 19.35 14.24 -2.40
C GLU A 114 18.93 13.05 -3.27
N TRP A 115 19.62 11.91 -3.12
CA TRP A 115 19.35 10.69 -3.88
C TRP A 115 18.58 9.64 -3.07
N SER A 116 18.85 9.55 -1.76
CA SER A 116 18.38 8.41 -0.96
C SER A 116 16.88 8.41 -0.70
N LEU A 117 16.20 9.56 -0.71
CA LEU A 117 14.75 9.62 -0.58
C LEU A 117 14.03 9.09 -1.83
N GLY A 118 14.50 9.47 -3.03
CA GLY A 118 14.00 8.92 -4.29
C GLY A 118 14.25 7.42 -4.39
N PHE A 119 15.48 6.98 -4.04
CA PHE A 119 15.82 5.56 -3.94
C PHE A 119 14.93 4.81 -2.93
N PHE A 120 14.64 5.40 -1.77
CA PHE A 120 13.71 4.84 -0.79
C PHE A 120 12.32 4.59 -1.41
N CYS A 121 11.76 5.53 -2.16
CA CYS A 121 10.48 5.34 -2.84
C CYS A 121 10.53 4.20 -3.87
N LEU A 122 11.59 4.16 -4.69
CA LEU A 122 11.78 3.12 -5.70
C LEU A 122 12.05 1.74 -5.10
N LEU A 123 12.69 1.67 -3.94
CA LEU A 123 12.85 0.43 -3.19
C LEU A 123 11.50 -0.10 -2.71
N HIS A 124 10.60 0.76 -2.24
CA HIS A 124 9.25 0.36 -1.86
C HIS A 124 8.38 -0.01 -3.07
N LEU A 125 8.59 0.63 -4.23
CA LEU A 125 7.97 0.22 -5.50
C LEU A 125 8.33 -1.22 -5.88
N TRP A 126 9.63 -1.53 -5.86
CA TRP A 126 10.13 -2.89 -6.07
C TRP A 126 9.58 -3.87 -5.01
N PHE A 127 9.57 -3.44 -3.75
CA PHE A 127 9.11 -4.26 -2.63
C PHE A 127 7.61 -4.58 -2.70
N ALA A 128 6.78 -3.66 -3.20
CA ALA A 128 5.35 -3.88 -3.45
C ALA A 128 5.13 -5.01 -4.45
N GLY A 129 5.78 -4.93 -5.61
CA GLY A 129 5.68 -5.96 -6.66
C GLY A 129 6.21 -7.31 -6.21
N LEU A 130 7.31 -7.33 -5.43
CA LEU A 130 7.84 -8.56 -4.85
C LEU A 130 6.85 -9.19 -3.85
N GLY A 131 6.20 -8.39 -3.01
CA GLY A 131 5.19 -8.89 -2.09
C GLY A 131 4.01 -9.49 -2.81
N MET A 132 3.53 -8.81 -3.85
CA MET A 132 2.41 -9.30 -4.66
C MET A 132 2.78 -10.60 -5.39
N PHE A 133 4.01 -10.74 -5.88
CA PHE A 133 4.50 -12.01 -6.42
C PHE A 133 4.37 -13.16 -5.40
N PHE A 134 4.82 -12.98 -4.15
CA PHE A 134 4.71 -14.05 -3.15
C PHE A 134 3.25 -14.37 -2.79
N LEU A 135 2.41 -13.34 -2.71
CA LEU A 135 0.99 -13.50 -2.44
C LEU A 135 0.27 -14.26 -3.57
N ALA A 136 0.39 -13.77 -4.81
CA ALA A 136 -0.20 -14.38 -5.99
C ALA A 136 0.33 -15.79 -6.23
N ARG A 137 1.63 -16.03 -6.02
CA ARG A 137 2.23 -17.38 -6.11
C ARG A 137 1.60 -18.34 -5.10
N ARG A 138 1.35 -17.90 -3.86
CA ARG A 138 0.69 -18.74 -2.85
C ARG A 138 -0.74 -19.08 -3.25
N TRP A 139 -1.44 -18.14 -3.89
CA TRP A 139 -2.84 -18.32 -4.26
C TRP A 139 -3.02 -19.14 -5.54
N THR A 140 -2.14 -19.00 -6.51
CA THR A 140 -2.26 -19.63 -7.83
C THR A 140 -1.39 -20.87 -8.01
N GLY A 141 -0.33 -21.02 -7.21
CA GLY A 141 0.69 -22.04 -7.41
C GLY A 141 1.50 -21.87 -8.70
N ASN A 142 1.44 -20.69 -9.35
CA ASN A 142 2.05 -20.44 -10.66
C ASN A 142 2.98 -19.22 -10.62
N ASN A 143 4.24 -19.41 -10.97
CA ASN A 143 5.27 -18.37 -10.93
C ASN A 143 5.08 -17.29 -12.01
N PHE A 144 4.57 -17.66 -13.19
CA PHE A 144 4.33 -16.70 -14.26
C PHE A 144 3.16 -15.77 -13.93
N ALA A 145 2.04 -16.32 -13.46
CA ALA A 145 0.90 -15.54 -12.98
C ALA A 145 1.31 -14.61 -11.83
N ALA A 146 2.12 -15.12 -10.90
CA ALA A 146 2.67 -14.31 -9.82
C ALA A 146 3.59 -13.18 -10.30
N ALA A 147 4.42 -13.43 -11.32
CA ALA A 147 5.29 -12.42 -11.91
C ALA A 147 4.48 -11.33 -12.61
N PHE A 148 3.43 -11.71 -13.34
CA PHE A 148 2.50 -10.77 -13.94
C PHE A 148 1.81 -9.91 -12.87
N ALA A 149 1.26 -10.51 -11.81
CA ALA A 149 0.61 -9.79 -10.72
C ALA A 149 1.58 -8.81 -10.02
N GLY A 150 2.82 -9.25 -9.78
CA GLY A 150 3.86 -8.41 -9.19
C GLY A 150 4.22 -7.20 -10.04
N VAL A 151 4.36 -7.38 -11.36
CA VAL A 151 4.60 -6.27 -12.29
C VAL A 151 3.39 -5.36 -12.39
N ALA A 152 2.18 -5.90 -12.49
CA ALA A 152 0.95 -5.11 -12.58
C ALA A 152 0.71 -4.25 -11.32
N LEU A 153 1.00 -4.78 -10.12
CA LEU A 153 0.92 -3.97 -8.90
C LEU A 153 2.03 -2.90 -8.84
N ALA A 154 3.25 -3.19 -9.28
CA ALA A 154 4.33 -2.20 -9.23
C ALA A 154 4.14 -1.10 -10.30
N PHE A 155 3.78 -1.47 -11.53
CA PHE A 155 3.74 -0.59 -12.70
C PHE A 155 2.32 -0.29 -13.17
N ASN A 156 1.49 0.25 -12.28
CA ASN A 156 0.21 0.86 -12.64
C ASN A 156 0.19 2.35 -12.29
N GLY A 157 -0.76 3.10 -12.87
CA GLY A 157 -0.86 4.54 -12.70
C GLY A 157 -0.98 4.98 -11.23
N PHE A 158 -1.69 4.21 -10.40
CA PHE A 158 -1.91 4.56 -9.00
C PHE A 158 -0.64 4.37 -8.18
N THR A 159 0.02 3.22 -8.29
CA THR A 159 1.24 2.92 -7.54
C THR A 159 2.39 3.85 -7.94
N LEU A 160 2.51 4.20 -9.22
CA LEU A 160 3.47 5.21 -9.68
C LEU A 160 3.14 6.60 -9.15
N ASN A 161 1.86 6.97 -9.07
CA ASN A 161 1.42 8.23 -8.47
C ASN A 161 1.81 8.32 -6.98
N LEU A 162 1.78 7.20 -6.24
CA LEU A 162 2.21 7.16 -4.83
C LEU A 162 3.69 7.51 -4.62
N LEU A 163 4.54 7.46 -5.64
CA LEU A 163 5.95 7.86 -5.53
C LEU A 163 6.12 9.31 -5.08
N MET A 164 5.10 10.16 -5.29
CA MET A 164 5.12 11.55 -4.79
C MET A 164 5.04 11.64 -3.25
N TRP A 165 4.59 10.57 -2.59
CA TRP A 165 4.39 10.52 -1.14
C TRP A 165 5.12 9.32 -0.52
N PRO A 166 6.33 9.52 0.03
CA PRO A 166 7.14 8.43 0.61
C PRO A 166 6.38 7.54 1.61
N SER A 167 5.56 8.13 2.49
CA SER A 167 4.75 7.38 3.46
C SER A 167 3.65 6.54 2.81
N HIS A 168 3.02 7.02 1.74
CA HIS A 168 1.99 6.29 1.03
C HIS A 168 2.57 5.12 0.24
N ILE A 169 3.65 5.31 -0.53
CA ILE A 169 4.29 4.19 -1.25
C ILE A 169 4.86 3.17 -0.27
N ALA A 170 5.48 3.61 0.84
CA ALA A 170 5.97 2.71 1.87
C ALA A 170 4.83 1.87 2.44
N THR A 171 3.74 2.50 2.87
CA THR A 171 2.57 1.81 3.44
C THR A 171 1.91 0.85 2.46
N PHE A 172 1.71 1.28 1.21
CA PHE A 172 1.09 0.47 0.15
C PHE A 172 1.97 -0.73 -0.22
N SER A 173 3.29 -0.57 -0.24
CA SER A 173 4.19 -1.67 -0.53
C SER A 173 4.12 -2.82 0.48
N TRP A 174 3.78 -2.54 1.75
CA TRP A 174 3.58 -3.56 2.78
C TRP A 174 2.27 -4.31 2.65
N MET A 175 1.27 -3.76 1.96
CA MET A 175 -0.07 -4.35 1.84
C MET A 175 -0.05 -5.83 1.43
N PRO A 176 0.59 -6.23 0.30
CA PRO A 176 0.66 -7.65 -0.06
C PRO A 176 1.40 -8.51 0.96
N TRP A 177 2.43 -7.97 1.62
CA TRP A 177 3.18 -8.69 2.65
C TRP A 177 2.37 -8.91 3.91
N VAL A 178 1.54 -7.94 4.32
CA VAL A 178 0.63 -8.06 5.45
C VAL A 178 -0.42 -9.12 5.16
N VAL A 179 -1.04 -9.10 3.97
CA VAL A 179 -2.00 -10.15 3.56
C VAL A 179 -1.34 -11.52 3.57
N PHE A 180 -0.15 -11.64 2.97
CA PHE A 180 0.61 -12.89 2.92
C PHE A 180 0.99 -13.41 4.31
N ALA A 181 1.58 -12.54 5.15
CA ALA A 181 2.05 -12.92 6.48
C ALA A 181 0.90 -13.24 7.43
N ALA A 182 -0.20 -12.49 7.38
CA ALA A 182 -1.40 -12.79 8.15
C ALA A 182 -1.99 -14.15 7.76
N GLU A 183 -2.00 -14.47 6.45
CA GLU A 183 -2.42 -15.78 5.98
C GLU A 183 -1.55 -16.92 6.51
N LEU A 184 -0.23 -16.74 6.51
CA LEU A 184 0.70 -17.68 7.14
C LEU A 184 0.44 -17.81 8.64
N ALA A 185 0.23 -16.70 9.34
CA ALA A 185 0.05 -16.67 10.79
C ALA A 185 -1.17 -17.49 11.22
N TRP A 186 -2.34 -17.26 10.61
CA TRP A 186 -3.53 -17.99 11.02
C TRP A 186 -3.56 -19.45 10.55
N ARG A 187 -2.95 -19.78 9.39
CA ARG A 187 -2.86 -21.17 8.90
C ARG A 187 -1.82 -21.99 9.67
N GLU A 188 -0.61 -21.48 9.81
CA GLU A 188 0.55 -22.24 10.26
C GLU A 188 0.92 -21.95 11.73
N GLY A 189 0.65 -20.75 12.24
CA GLY A 189 0.97 -20.37 13.62
C GLY A 189 2.48 -20.24 13.91
N GLY A 190 2.86 -20.40 15.18
CA GLY A 190 4.26 -20.37 15.62
C GLY A 190 4.99 -19.06 15.25
N ARG A 191 6.18 -19.17 14.66
CA ARG A 191 6.98 -18.00 14.24
C ARG A 191 6.29 -17.11 13.21
N LYS A 192 5.29 -17.62 12.48
CA LYS A 192 4.54 -16.85 11.48
C LYS A 192 3.66 -15.77 12.12
N ILE A 193 3.22 -15.97 13.37
CA ILE A 193 2.49 -14.96 14.15
C ILE A 193 3.39 -13.74 14.37
N PHE A 194 4.62 -13.95 14.83
CA PHE A 194 5.60 -12.88 15.03
C PHE A 194 5.98 -12.19 13.71
N LEU A 195 6.12 -12.96 12.63
CA LEU A 195 6.35 -12.39 11.30
C LEU A 195 5.20 -11.46 10.89
N ALA A 196 3.95 -11.90 11.02
CA ALA A 196 2.78 -11.08 10.70
C ALA A 196 2.68 -9.84 11.60
N ALA A 197 3.03 -9.97 12.89
CA ALA A 197 3.06 -8.86 13.82
C ALA A 197 4.11 -7.81 13.43
N ILE A 198 5.33 -8.23 13.09
CA ILE A 198 6.41 -7.32 12.66
C ILE A 198 6.05 -6.65 11.34
N VAL A 199 5.58 -7.41 10.35
CA VAL A 199 5.19 -6.88 9.02
C VAL A 199 4.01 -5.91 9.15
N GLY A 200 3.01 -6.25 9.97
CA GLY A 200 1.88 -5.36 10.28
C GLY A 200 2.29 -4.10 11.03
N ALA A 201 3.21 -4.21 11.98
CA ALA A 201 3.76 -3.06 12.70
C ALA A 201 4.57 -2.14 11.77
N LEU A 202 5.37 -2.69 10.86
CA LEU A 202 6.10 -1.89 9.86
C LEU A 202 5.16 -1.14 8.92
N GLN A 203 4.05 -1.77 8.49
CA GLN A 203 3.02 -1.06 7.74
C GLN A 203 2.40 0.06 8.59
N MET A 204 2.12 -0.20 9.87
CA MET A 204 1.58 0.79 10.80
C MET A 204 2.53 1.97 10.96
N LEU A 205 3.84 1.74 11.08
CA LEU A 205 4.85 2.79 11.24
C LEU A 205 5.10 3.61 9.97
N ALA A 206 4.78 3.08 8.78
CA ALA A 206 4.93 3.77 7.50
C ALA A 206 3.90 4.90 7.27
N GLY A 207 2.75 4.87 7.97
CA GLY A 207 1.95 6.08 8.17
C GLY A 207 0.94 6.48 7.09
N GLY A 208 0.47 5.53 6.28
CA GLY A 208 -0.64 5.73 5.33
C GLY A 208 -1.98 5.25 5.89
N PRO A 209 -2.75 6.06 6.65
CA PRO A 209 -3.87 5.60 7.47
C PRO A 209 -4.97 4.89 6.67
N GLU A 210 -5.35 5.41 5.50
CA GLU A 210 -6.40 4.78 4.70
C GLU A 210 -5.92 3.45 4.10
N THR A 211 -4.67 3.37 3.67
CA THR A 211 -4.10 2.13 3.13
C THR A 211 -3.97 1.05 4.21
N ILE A 212 -3.58 1.44 5.42
CA ILE A 212 -3.58 0.56 6.60
C ILE A 212 -4.99 0.03 6.84
N LEU A 213 -5.98 0.92 6.95
CA LEU A 213 -7.39 0.53 7.15
C LEU A 213 -7.85 -0.46 6.09
N PHE A 214 -7.63 -0.16 4.81
CA PHE A 214 -8.03 -1.04 3.71
C PHE A 214 -7.31 -2.39 3.73
N THR A 215 -6.01 -2.40 4.08
CA THR A 215 -5.26 -3.65 4.25
C THR A 215 -5.90 -4.52 5.32
N TRP A 216 -6.15 -3.98 6.51
CA TRP A 216 -6.71 -4.75 7.62
C TRP A 216 -8.17 -5.14 7.41
N LEU A 217 -8.95 -4.37 6.65
CA LEU A 217 -10.29 -4.78 6.21
C LEU A 217 -10.24 -5.99 5.27
N ILE A 218 -9.35 -5.98 4.28
CA ILE A 218 -9.16 -7.12 3.36
C ILE A 218 -8.68 -8.36 4.13
N VAL A 219 -7.67 -8.19 4.99
CA VAL A 219 -7.14 -9.27 5.84
C VAL A 219 -8.25 -9.87 6.71
N SER A 220 -9.07 -9.02 7.35
CA SER A 220 -10.18 -9.47 8.19
C SER A 220 -11.26 -10.19 7.38
N ALA A 221 -11.58 -9.70 6.17
CA ALA A 221 -12.55 -10.36 5.29
C ALA A 221 -12.06 -11.74 4.83
N LEU A 222 -10.78 -11.87 4.46
CA LEU A 222 -10.15 -13.15 4.10
C LEU A 222 -10.10 -14.12 5.31
N TRP A 223 -9.83 -13.61 6.51
CA TRP A 223 -9.86 -14.37 7.74
C TRP A 223 -11.28 -14.89 8.06
N LEU A 224 -12.29 -14.03 7.99
CA LEU A 224 -13.71 -14.41 8.18
C LEU A 224 -14.14 -15.47 7.18
N GLN A 225 -13.74 -15.32 5.92
CA GLN A 225 -13.99 -16.32 4.88
C GLN A 225 -13.39 -17.68 5.25
N GLN A 226 -12.19 -17.71 5.83
CA GLN A 226 -11.53 -18.93 6.29
C GLN A 226 -12.26 -19.55 7.51
N CYS A 227 -12.80 -18.72 8.42
CA CYS A 227 -13.61 -19.18 9.55
C CYS A 227 -14.85 -19.97 9.09
N ILE A 228 -15.45 -19.53 7.99
CA ILE A 228 -16.65 -20.16 7.41
C ILE A 228 -16.32 -21.48 6.71
N LYS A 229 -15.13 -21.61 6.10
CA LYS A 229 -14.74 -22.77 5.30
C LYS A 229 -14.46 -24.04 6.12
N ASN A 230 -14.30 -23.94 7.45
CA ASN A 230 -13.99 -25.08 8.36
C ASN A 230 -12.75 -25.92 8.00
N GLU A 231 -11.88 -25.46 7.10
CA GLU A 231 -10.67 -26.17 6.68
C GLU A 231 -9.57 -26.17 7.75
N LEU A 232 -9.68 -25.31 8.77
CA LEU A 232 -8.69 -25.14 9.83
C LEU A 232 -9.34 -25.31 11.21
N PRO A 233 -8.57 -25.70 12.24
CA PRO A 233 -9.07 -25.72 13.62
C PRO A 233 -9.57 -24.32 14.03
N ARG A 234 -10.89 -24.18 14.23
CA ARG A 234 -11.54 -22.89 14.53
C ARG A 234 -10.91 -22.19 15.73
N ALA A 235 -10.57 -22.95 16.78
CA ALA A 235 -9.90 -22.41 17.96
C ALA A 235 -8.57 -21.72 17.60
N ALA A 236 -7.75 -22.35 16.77
CA ALA A 236 -6.49 -21.79 16.29
C ALA A 236 -6.70 -20.49 15.50
N LEU A 237 -7.69 -20.47 14.61
CA LEU A 237 -8.01 -19.32 13.79
C LEU A 237 -8.52 -18.13 14.62
N LEU A 238 -9.35 -18.41 15.63
CA LEU A 238 -9.98 -17.43 16.52
C LEU A 238 -9.02 -16.79 17.53
N TRP A 239 -7.92 -17.45 17.89
CA TRP A 239 -6.92 -16.82 18.78
C TRP A 239 -5.76 -16.19 17.99
N ARG A 240 -5.27 -16.86 16.93
CA ARG A 240 -4.04 -16.42 16.22
C ARG A 240 -4.19 -15.06 15.58
N PHE A 241 -5.29 -14.81 14.88
CA PHE A 241 -5.48 -13.54 14.18
C PHE A 241 -5.70 -12.36 15.13
N PRO A 242 -6.60 -12.42 16.13
CA PRO A 242 -6.70 -11.37 17.14
C PRO A 242 -5.40 -11.14 17.90
N PHE A 243 -4.63 -12.21 18.18
CA PHE A 243 -3.32 -12.06 18.82
C PHE A 243 -2.31 -11.31 17.93
N VAL A 244 -2.30 -11.54 16.61
CA VAL A 244 -1.51 -10.72 15.67
C VAL A 244 -1.92 -9.25 15.76
N ILE A 245 -3.22 -8.93 15.78
CA ILE A 245 -3.71 -7.54 15.88
C ILE A 245 -3.19 -6.90 17.17
N VAL A 246 -3.31 -7.58 18.31
CA VAL A 246 -2.81 -7.09 19.60
C VAL A 246 -1.31 -6.81 19.55
N LEU A 247 -0.53 -7.72 18.97
CA LEU A 247 0.92 -7.52 18.82
C LEU A 247 1.25 -6.35 17.88
N VAL A 248 0.52 -6.19 16.77
CA VAL A 248 0.72 -5.04 15.86
C VAL A 248 0.47 -3.73 16.59
N ILE A 249 -0.63 -3.63 17.34
CA ILE A 249 -0.96 -2.43 18.13
C ILE A 249 0.12 -2.18 19.18
N ALA A 250 0.56 -3.20 19.91
CA ALA A 250 1.59 -3.07 20.94
C ALA A 250 2.94 -2.61 20.36
N LEU A 251 3.38 -3.21 19.24
CA LEU A 251 4.64 -2.87 18.57
C LEU A 251 4.63 -1.48 17.92
N SER A 252 3.46 -0.95 17.56
CA SER A 252 3.31 0.37 16.94
C SER A 252 2.79 1.44 17.90
N ALA A 253 2.60 1.11 19.19
CA ALA A 253 2.02 2.00 20.19
C ALA A 253 2.79 3.32 20.35
N ALA A 254 4.12 3.29 20.24
CA ALA A 254 4.96 4.48 20.33
C ALA A 254 4.65 5.53 19.24
N GLN A 255 4.11 5.10 18.10
CA GLN A 255 3.65 5.99 17.03
C GLN A 255 2.13 6.25 17.12
N LEU A 256 1.35 5.23 17.44
CA LEU A 256 -0.12 5.33 17.46
C LEU A 256 -0.64 6.20 18.60
N LEU A 257 -0.05 6.11 19.81
CA LEU A 257 -0.54 6.88 20.95
C LEU A 257 -0.40 8.39 20.75
N PRO A 258 0.77 8.94 20.32
CA PRO A 258 0.88 10.36 19.99
C PRO A 258 -0.05 10.78 18.85
N PHE A 259 -0.24 9.92 17.84
CA PHE A 259 -1.18 10.22 16.75
C PHE A 259 -2.63 10.31 17.24
N LEU A 260 -3.07 9.39 18.09
CA LEU A 260 -4.42 9.41 18.66
C LEU A 260 -4.64 10.65 19.53
N ASP A 261 -3.62 11.06 20.29
CA ASP A 261 -3.64 12.29 21.07
C ASP A 261 -3.76 13.53 20.16
N LEU A 262 -2.99 13.58 19.06
CA LEU A 262 -3.10 14.65 18.06
C LEU A 262 -4.50 14.70 17.42
N VAL A 263 -5.07 13.54 17.07
CA VAL A 263 -6.42 13.48 16.49
C VAL A 263 -7.48 13.96 17.47
N ALA A 264 -7.33 13.66 18.77
CA ALA A 264 -8.26 14.11 19.81
C ALA A 264 -8.25 15.64 20.00
N HIS A 265 -7.11 16.28 19.77
CA HIS A 265 -6.93 17.73 19.88
C HIS A 265 -7.03 18.47 18.54
N ALA A 266 -7.15 17.75 17.43
CA ALA A 266 -7.26 18.35 16.11
C ALA A 266 -8.60 19.08 15.96
N GLN A 267 -8.56 20.38 15.71
CA GLN A 267 -9.74 21.16 15.34
C GLN A 267 -10.19 20.74 13.93
N ARG A 268 -11.17 19.85 13.86
CA ARG A 268 -11.93 19.59 12.63
C ARG A 268 -13.14 20.51 12.64
N GLU A 269 -13.04 21.66 11.96
CA GLU A 269 -14.24 22.45 11.70
C GLU A 269 -15.24 21.59 10.93
N THR A 270 -16.52 21.70 11.29
CA THR A 270 -17.65 20.97 10.71
C THR A 270 -17.83 21.22 9.20
N GLY A 271 -17.11 22.20 8.62
CA GLY A 271 -17.07 22.51 7.19
C GLY A 271 -16.06 21.70 6.35
N TYR A 272 -15.17 20.89 6.96
CA TYR A 272 -14.21 20.03 6.22
C TYR A 272 -14.79 18.66 5.84
N THR A 273 -16.10 18.45 6.01
CA THR A 273 -16.83 17.26 5.50
C THR A 273 -17.02 17.28 3.98
N ASP A 274 -16.26 18.10 3.28
CA ASP A 274 -16.29 18.24 1.83
C ASP A 274 -15.70 16.98 1.17
N LEU A 275 -16.42 16.43 0.20
CA LEU A 275 -16.08 15.21 -0.52
C LEU A 275 -15.06 15.52 -1.63
N ARG A 276 -13.98 16.19 -1.23
CA ARG A 276 -12.97 16.74 -2.13
C ARG A 276 -12.31 15.64 -2.94
N TRP A 277 -12.12 15.94 -4.22
CA TRP A 277 -11.39 15.09 -5.15
C TRP A 277 -11.98 13.67 -5.24
N SER A 278 -13.31 13.57 -5.14
CA SER A 278 -14.06 12.38 -5.52
C SER A 278 -13.71 11.95 -6.96
N MET A 279 -13.82 10.66 -7.26
CA MET A 279 -13.71 10.19 -8.64
C MET A 279 -14.85 10.82 -9.46
N PRO A 280 -14.55 11.47 -10.60
CA PRO A 280 -15.60 12.00 -11.45
C PRO A 280 -16.45 10.86 -12.03
N GLY A 281 -17.69 11.14 -12.44
CA GLY A 281 -18.59 10.11 -12.98
C GLY A 281 -18.05 9.37 -14.22
N TRP A 282 -17.16 10.00 -15.00
CA TRP A 282 -16.43 9.40 -16.12
C TRP A 282 -15.08 8.79 -15.72
N GLY A 283 -14.76 8.75 -14.43
CA GLY A 283 -13.47 8.27 -13.91
C GLY A 283 -13.15 6.84 -14.33
N TRP A 284 -14.17 6.00 -14.49
CA TRP A 284 -14.02 4.64 -15.02
C TRP A 284 -13.23 4.58 -16.35
N ALA A 285 -13.28 5.63 -17.17
CA ALA A 285 -12.52 5.69 -18.42
C ALA A 285 -11.00 5.63 -18.20
N ASN A 286 -10.48 6.07 -17.05
CA ASN A 286 -9.05 6.00 -16.72
C ASN A 286 -8.54 4.56 -16.64
N PHE A 287 -9.42 3.58 -16.34
CA PHE A 287 -9.06 2.16 -16.37
C PHE A 287 -8.84 1.62 -17.79
N LEU A 288 -9.42 2.26 -18.80
CA LEU A 288 -9.33 1.83 -20.19
C LEU A 288 -8.29 2.64 -20.97
N VAL A 289 -8.35 3.96 -20.84
CA VAL A 289 -7.51 4.92 -21.55
C VAL A 289 -6.90 5.87 -20.52
N PRO A 290 -5.57 5.82 -20.31
CA PRO A 290 -4.93 6.80 -19.45
C PRO A 290 -5.13 8.20 -20.03
N MET A 291 -5.18 9.19 -19.17
CA MET A 291 -5.38 10.60 -19.56
C MET A 291 -6.71 10.92 -20.26
N ALA A 292 -7.77 10.13 -20.01
CA ALA A 292 -9.11 10.44 -20.48
C ALA A 292 -9.79 11.53 -19.63
N PHE A 293 -10.39 12.52 -20.29
CA PHE A 293 -11.26 13.57 -19.72
C PHE A 293 -10.62 14.38 -18.58
N GLY A 294 -9.63 15.19 -18.95
CA GLY A 294 -8.88 16.02 -18.00
C GLY A 294 -7.99 17.04 -18.68
N SER A 295 -7.16 17.68 -17.87
CA SER A 295 -6.23 18.72 -18.31
C SER A 295 -4.86 18.53 -17.69
N THR A 296 -3.85 18.97 -18.41
CA THR A 296 -2.49 19.07 -17.90
C THR A 296 -2.37 20.35 -17.07
N HIS A 297 -1.99 20.21 -15.81
CA HIS A 297 -1.79 21.32 -14.89
C HIS A 297 -0.33 21.79 -14.90
N THR A 298 -0.03 22.79 -14.05
CA THR A 298 1.33 23.24 -13.76
C THR A 298 2.22 22.03 -13.45
N GLU A 299 3.48 22.07 -13.92
CA GLU A 299 4.45 20.94 -13.89
C GLU A 299 4.22 19.84 -14.94
N GLY A 300 3.26 19.99 -15.86
CA GLY A 300 3.06 19.03 -16.97
C GLY A 300 2.31 17.75 -16.57
N ILE A 301 1.68 17.74 -15.40
CA ILE A 301 0.98 16.57 -14.85
C ILE A 301 -0.49 16.59 -15.26
N PHE A 302 -0.94 15.49 -15.85
CA PHE A 302 -2.34 15.31 -16.21
C PHE A 302 -3.19 14.91 -15.01
N PHE A 303 -4.35 15.56 -14.86
CA PHE A 303 -5.39 15.15 -13.94
C PHE A 303 -6.76 15.13 -14.61
N GLN A 304 -7.61 14.19 -14.21
CA GLN A 304 -9.01 14.21 -14.61
C GLN A 304 -9.71 15.44 -14.00
N HIS A 305 -10.68 16.01 -14.71
CA HIS A 305 -11.41 17.17 -14.19
C HIS A 305 -12.07 16.87 -12.84
N GLY A 306 -11.84 17.75 -11.85
CA GLY A 306 -12.33 17.57 -10.47
C GLY A 306 -11.45 16.69 -9.58
N GLN A 307 -10.39 16.09 -10.12
CA GLN A 307 -9.44 15.24 -9.40
C GLN A 307 -8.09 15.94 -9.27
N TYR A 308 -7.51 16.03 -8.07
CA TYR A 308 -6.14 16.58 -7.87
C TYR A 308 -5.26 15.78 -6.90
N TRP A 309 -5.77 14.66 -6.41
CA TRP A 309 -5.07 13.71 -5.55
C TRP A 309 -4.26 12.70 -6.39
N THR A 310 -4.87 12.01 -7.35
CA THR A 310 -4.20 11.03 -8.19
C THR A 310 -4.34 11.36 -9.67
N SER A 311 -3.22 11.26 -10.40
CA SER A 311 -3.17 11.52 -11.85
C SER A 311 -3.73 10.35 -12.65
N SER A 312 -3.59 9.12 -12.16
CA SER A 312 -4.08 7.92 -12.83
C SER A 312 -4.24 6.75 -11.86
N TYR A 313 -5.17 5.86 -12.20
CA TYR A 313 -5.34 4.54 -11.60
C TYR A 313 -5.48 3.48 -12.71
N TYR A 314 -4.86 3.74 -13.87
CA TYR A 314 -4.80 2.83 -14.99
C TYR A 314 -3.98 1.60 -14.62
N LEU A 315 -4.62 0.42 -14.63
CA LEU A 315 -4.03 -0.86 -14.24
C LEU A 315 -3.25 -1.55 -15.37
N GLY A 316 -3.36 -1.02 -16.60
CA GLY A 316 -3.05 -1.80 -17.80
C GLY A 316 -4.27 -2.57 -18.26
N LEU A 317 -4.62 -2.42 -19.54
CA LEU A 317 -5.82 -3.02 -20.11
C LEU A 317 -5.83 -4.56 -19.95
N GLY A 318 -4.67 -5.20 -20.12
CA GLY A 318 -4.51 -6.64 -19.93
C GLY A 318 -4.80 -7.11 -18.49
N ALA A 319 -4.27 -6.41 -17.48
CA ALA A 319 -4.51 -6.76 -16.07
C ALA A 319 -6.00 -6.58 -15.71
N LEU A 320 -6.62 -5.49 -16.16
CA LEU A 320 -8.05 -5.26 -15.95
C LEU A 320 -8.91 -6.36 -16.60
N TRP A 321 -8.64 -6.72 -17.86
CA TRP A 321 -9.39 -7.79 -18.53
C TRP A 321 -9.23 -9.14 -17.84
N LEU A 322 -8.01 -9.48 -17.41
CA LEU A 322 -7.77 -10.73 -16.68
C LEU A 322 -8.49 -10.75 -15.33
N ALA A 323 -8.53 -9.62 -14.61
CA ALA A 323 -9.28 -9.50 -13.36
C ALA A 323 -10.80 -9.70 -13.58
N LEU A 324 -11.36 -9.11 -14.63
CA LEU A 324 -12.77 -9.29 -15.00
C LEU A 324 -13.07 -10.72 -15.45
N LEU A 325 -12.19 -11.33 -16.25
CA LEU A 325 -12.30 -12.73 -16.67
C LEU A 325 -12.22 -13.68 -15.46
N ALA A 326 -11.38 -13.36 -14.46
CA ALA A 326 -11.28 -14.17 -13.24
C ALA A 326 -12.62 -14.23 -12.50
N LEU A 327 -13.40 -13.14 -12.46
CA LEU A 327 -14.74 -13.13 -11.84
C LEU A 327 -15.74 -14.04 -12.57
N LEU A 328 -15.57 -14.23 -13.88
CA LEU A 328 -16.44 -15.06 -14.70
C LEU A 328 -16.02 -16.53 -14.70
N CYS A 329 -14.71 -16.78 -14.75
CA CYS A 329 -14.15 -18.12 -14.97
C CYS A 329 -13.76 -18.82 -13.67
N VAL A 330 -13.37 -18.09 -12.62
CA VAL A 330 -12.84 -18.68 -11.38
C VAL A 330 -13.92 -18.72 -10.31
N ARG A 331 -14.29 -19.94 -9.91
CA ARG A 331 -15.32 -20.19 -8.89
C ARG A 331 -14.79 -20.23 -7.45
N GLU A 332 -13.69 -19.52 -7.20
CA GLU A 332 -13.16 -19.40 -5.84
C GLU A 332 -13.82 -18.26 -5.10
N ARG A 333 -14.35 -18.54 -3.89
CA ARG A 333 -14.94 -17.51 -3.03
C ARG A 333 -14.01 -16.31 -2.78
N ARG A 334 -12.68 -16.52 -2.84
CA ARG A 334 -11.68 -15.45 -2.63
C ARG A 334 -11.75 -14.43 -3.77
N VAL A 335 -11.83 -14.89 -5.01
CA VAL A 335 -11.97 -14.04 -6.20
C VAL A 335 -13.25 -13.22 -6.11
N TRP A 336 -14.36 -13.82 -5.70
CA TRP A 336 -15.62 -13.10 -5.46
C TRP A 336 -15.52 -12.07 -4.33
N LEU A 337 -14.84 -12.40 -3.23
CA LEU A 337 -14.63 -11.47 -2.12
C LEU A 337 -13.79 -10.26 -2.57
N LEU A 338 -12.70 -10.50 -3.28
CA LEU A 338 -11.84 -9.44 -3.82
C LEU A 338 -12.56 -8.60 -4.88
N GLY A 339 -13.34 -9.23 -5.76
CA GLY A 339 -14.20 -8.55 -6.73
C GLY A 339 -15.27 -7.69 -6.09
N ALA A 340 -15.96 -8.20 -5.06
CA ALA A 340 -16.95 -7.44 -4.29
C ALA A 340 -16.29 -6.26 -3.55
N ALA A 341 -15.11 -6.47 -2.97
CA ALA A 341 -14.35 -5.40 -2.33
C ALA A 341 -13.92 -4.32 -3.34
N ALA A 342 -13.43 -4.72 -4.52
CA ALA A 342 -13.07 -3.80 -5.60
C ALA A 342 -14.27 -3.01 -6.13
N ALA A 343 -15.42 -3.67 -6.31
CA ALA A 343 -16.67 -3.02 -6.72
C ALA A 343 -17.18 -2.02 -5.67
N ALA A 344 -17.19 -2.41 -4.39
CA ALA A 344 -17.57 -1.53 -3.30
C ALA A 344 -16.62 -0.32 -3.19
N ALA A 345 -15.32 -0.56 -3.33
CA ALA A 345 -14.31 0.47 -3.33
C ALA A 345 -14.45 1.44 -4.51
N PHE A 346 -14.78 0.95 -5.71
CA PHE A 346 -15.08 1.79 -6.87
C PHE A 346 -16.31 2.68 -6.61
N ILE A 347 -17.38 2.12 -6.06
CA ILE A 347 -18.59 2.88 -5.69
C ILE A 347 -18.26 3.96 -4.66
N PHE A 348 -17.46 3.64 -3.65
CA PHE A 348 -17.06 4.63 -2.63
C PHE A 348 -16.11 5.68 -3.21
N ALA A 349 -15.26 5.31 -4.17
CA ALA A 349 -14.36 6.25 -4.84
C ALA A 349 -15.10 7.34 -5.62
N LEU A 350 -16.28 7.03 -6.18
CA LEU A 350 -17.14 7.99 -6.87
C LEU A 350 -17.61 9.14 -5.95
N GLY A 351 -17.61 8.96 -4.64
CA GLY A 351 -17.95 10.01 -3.68
C GLY A 351 -19.27 10.70 -4.02
N ASP A 352 -19.24 12.01 -4.24
CA ASP A 352 -20.40 12.84 -4.62
C ASP A 352 -21.01 12.52 -5.99
N SER A 353 -20.28 11.84 -6.87
CA SER A 353 -20.82 11.40 -8.16
C SER A 353 -21.91 10.33 -8.00
N THR A 354 -22.10 9.78 -6.79
CA THR A 354 -23.19 8.84 -6.46
C THR A 354 -23.87 9.23 -5.14
N PRO A 355 -25.16 8.95 -4.94
CA PRO A 355 -25.82 9.22 -3.66
C PRO A 355 -25.41 8.24 -2.53
N ILE A 356 -24.74 7.13 -2.87
CA ILE A 356 -24.46 6.02 -1.94
C ILE A 356 -23.51 6.44 -0.83
N TYR A 357 -22.35 6.99 -1.19
CA TYR A 357 -21.33 7.35 -0.20
C TYR A 357 -21.73 8.55 0.69
N PRO A 358 -22.35 9.63 0.15
CA PRO A 358 -22.94 10.69 0.97
C PRO A 358 -24.02 10.19 1.93
N ALA A 359 -24.89 9.26 1.51
CA ALA A 359 -25.90 8.68 2.38
C ALA A 359 -25.28 7.85 3.51
N LEU A 360 -24.26 7.04 3.20
CA LEU A 360 -23.54 6.25 4.20
C LEU A 360 -22.79 7.11 5.21
N ARG A 361 -22.22 8.25 4.80
CA ARG A 361 -21.60 9.19 5.74
C ARG A 361 -22.57 9.77 6.76
N LYS A 362 -23.84 9.95 6.40
CA LYS A 362 -24.89 10.39 7.34
C LYS A 362 -25.23 9.31 8.36
N LEU A 363 -25.14 8.03 7.99
CA LEU A 363 -25.43 6.89 8.86
C LEU A 363 -24.22 6.49 9.73
N LEU A 364 -23.01 6.61 9.18
CA LEU A 364 -21.74 6.25 9.80
C LEU A 364 -20.80 7.45 9.78
N PRO A 365 -20.88 8.35 10.79
CA PRO A 365 -20.07 9.55 10.86
C PRO A 365 -18.56 9.30 10.79
N GLN A 366 -18.10 8.10 11.17
CA GLN A 366 -16.69 7.70 11.08
C GLN A 366 -16.15 7.70 9.64
N LEU A 367 -17.02 7.54 8.62
CA LEU A 367 -16.60 7.65 7.22
C LEU A 367 -16.19 9.07 6.82
N SER A 368 -16.54 10.09 7.62
CA SER A 368 -16.10 11.47 7.41
C SER A 368 -14.61 11.69 7.70
N PHE A 369 -13.94 10.76 8.41
CA PHE A 369 -12.49 10.83 8.63
C PHE A 369 -11.68 10.69 7.33
N ILE A 370 -12.26 10.08 6.29
CA ILE A 370 -11.62 9.92 4.98
C ILE A 370 -12.00 11.13 4.13
N THR A 371 -11.13 12.14 4.03
CA THR A 371 -11.47 13.37 3.26
C THR A 371 -11.57 13.13 1.75
N TYR A 372 -10.78 12.21 1.20
CA TYR A 372 -10.63 12.01 -0.25
C TYR A 372 -11.16 10.64 -0.69
N PRO A 373 -12.38 10.55 -1.26
CA PRO A 373 -12.99 9.28 -1.60
C PRO A 373 -12.20 8.49 -2.64
N ILE A 374 -11.52 9.15 -3.57
CA ILE A 374 -10.69 8.50 -4.58
C ILE A 374 -9.68 7.48 -4.01
N LYS A 375 -9.23 7.65 -2.76
CA LYS A 375 -8.31 6.74 -2.08
C LYS A 375 -8.84 5.31 -1.97
N PHE A 376 -10.17 5.11 -1.97
CA PHE A 376 -10.77 3.77 -1.98
C PHE A 376 -10.30 2.94 -3.18
N ILE A 377 -9.93 3.57 -4.30
CA ILE A 377 -9.46 2.87 -5.50
C ILE A 377 -8.22 2.00 -5.27
N SER A 378 -7.43 2.29 -4.22
CA SER A 378 -6.31 1.45 -3.78
C SER A 378 -6.70 -0.01 -3.55
N VAL A 379 -7.93 -0.28 -3.08
CA VAL A 379 -8.47 -1.64 -2.91
C VAL A 379 -8.61 -2.34 -4.26
N ALA A 380 -9.15 -1.65 -5.27
CA ALA A 380 -9.30 -2.21 -6.61
C ALA A 380 -7.93 -2.42 -7.28
N VAL A 381 -7.00 -1.48 -7.11
CA VAL A 381 -5.62 -1.58 -7.60
C VAL A 381 -4.89 -2.77 -6.99
N PHE A 382 -5.12 -3.04 -5.70
CA PHE A 382 -4.55 -4.20 -5.02
C PHE A 382 -5.21 -5.52 -5.43
N ALA A 383 -6.53 -5.53 -5.62
CA ALA A 383 -7.32 -6.75 -5.83
C ALA A 383 -7.28 -7.29 -7.28
N ALA A 384 -6.97 -6.45 -8.26
CA ALA A 384 -7.01 -6.81 -9.68
C ALA A 384 -5.82 -7.65 -10.17
N PRO A 385 -4.55 -7.34 -9.81
CA PRO A 385 -3.41 -8.22 -10.07
C PRO A 385 -3.54 -9.58 -9.38
#